data_AF-A0A9Q1J9Z4-F1
#
_entry.id   AF-A0A9Q1J9Z4-F1
#
_cell.length_a   1.000
_cell.length_b   1.000
_cell.length_c   1.000
_cell.angle_alpha   90.00
_cell.angle_beta   90.00
_cell.angle_gamma   90.00
#
_symmetry.space_group_name_H-M   'P 1'
#
loop_
_entity.id
_entity.type
_entity.pdbx_description
1 polymer ?
#
loop_
_entity_poly.entity_id
_entity_poly.type
_entity_poly.pdbx_seq_one_letter_code
_entity_poly.pdbx_strand_id
1 'polypeptide(L)'
;MDVERSASSVTVKWLLEEPIVYGARLDITTAATPGLSETLKAANLVTFGQLVNLAGSNLAETGKLAERLGMRSTRVAGQMLERYKSALTTEDWRALQQGDRGDTDTGEQFPRLLLGPPTVEGSALDSIGGKGLYRLSVEVLNRARLDNRADTPWRANLGMGAETQPAWRDLYRLPLPKYAVLVEV
;
A
#
# COMPACT_ATOMS: atom_id res chain seq x y z
N MET A 1 -1.39 -4.33 4.22
CA MET A 1 -0.21 -3.71 4.87
C MET A 1 -0.37 -2.29 4.52
N ASP A 2 -0.65 -1.49 5.53
CA ASP A 2 -1.30 -0.22 5.32
C ASP A 2 -0.27 0.84 5.74
N VAL A 3 -0.17 1.87 4.92
CA VAL A 3 0.73 2.99 5.16
C VAL A 3 -0.14 4.19 5.47
N GLU A 4 -0.02 4.69 6.68
CA GLU A 4 -0.79 5.83 7.17
C GLU A 4 0.13 6.99 7.52
N ARG A 5 -0.37 8.22 7.39
CA ARG A 5 0.34 9.42 7.88
C ARG A 5 0.03 9.61 9.35
N SER A 6 1.00 10.08 10.12
CA SER A 6 0.72 10.59 11.46
C SER A 6 -0.08 11.90 11.37
N ALA A 7 -1.20 11.96 12.11
CA ALA A 7 -2.15 13.09 12.14
C ALA A 7 -1.50 14.46 12.43
N SER A 8 -0.35 14.50 13.09
CA SER A 8 0.35 15.73 13.45
C SER A 8 1.18 16.37 12.32
N SER A 9 1.15 15.84 11.09
CA SER A 9 2.11 16.21 10.03
C SER A 9 1.50 16.58 8.67
N VAL A 10 0.18 16.78 8.59
CA VAL A 10 -0.49 17.06 7.31
C VAL A 10 -0.33 18.54 6.94
N THR A 11 0.70 18.86 6.13
CA THR A 11 0.75 20.13 5.39
C THR A 11 0.09 19.98 4.01
N VAL A 12 -0.51 21.07 3.54
CA VAL A 12 -1.19 21.12 2.24
C VAL A 12 -0.25 20.75 1.10
N LYS A 13 1.01 21.17 1.18
CA LYS A 13 2.05 20.86 0.20
C LYS A 13 2.17 19.35 -0.03
N TRP A 14 2.35 18.57 1.02
CA TRP A 14 2.50 17.11 0.91
C TRP A 14 1.21 16.39 0.52
N LEU A 15 0.04 16.97 0.78
CA LEU A 15 -1.23 16.48 0.27
C LEU A 15 -1.35 16.72 -1.24
N LEU A 16 -0.96 17.90 -1.75
CA LEU A 16 -1.01 18.22 -3.17
C LEU A 16 0.03 17.43 -3.99
N GLU A 17 1.18 17.09 -3.41
CA GLU A 17 2.19 16.23 -4.05
C GLU A 17 1.83 14.73 -3.97
N GLU A 18 0.73 14.37 -3.32
CA GLU A 18 0.35 12.97 -3.15
C GLU A 18 -0.04 12.32 -4.50
N PRO A 19 0.54 11.16 -4.87
CA PRO A 19 0.16 10.48 -6.10
C PRO A 19 -1.26 9.92 -6.02
N ILE A 20 -1.95 9.89 -7.16
CA ILE A 20 -3.32 9.33 -7.30
C ILE A 20 -3.36 8.06 -8.15
N VAL A 21 -2.21 7.43 -8.40
CA VAL A 21 -2.04 6.24 -9.25
C VAL A 21 -1.01 5.27 -8.64
N TYR A 22 -0.98 4.04 -9.14
CA TYR A 22 0.02 3.01 -8.84
C TYR A 22 0.10 2.56 -7.37
N GLY A 23 -1.06 2.41 -6.72
CA GLY A 23 -1.19 1.89 -5.36
C GLY A 23 -0.96 2.93 -4.27
N ALA A 24 -0.97 4.22 -4.62
CA ALA A 24 -0.93 5.30 -3.65
C ALA A 24 -2.20 5.35 -2.78
N ARG A 25 -2.15 6.06 -1.66
CA ARG A 25 -3.30 6.18 -0.73
C ARG A 25 -4.56 6.68 -1.41
N LEU A 26 -4.41 7.67 -2.30
CA LEU A 26 -5.51 8.26 -3.05
C LEU A 26 -5.76 7.55 -4.38
N ASP A 27 -5.13 6.41 -4.65
CA ASP A 27 -5.33 5.67 -5.88
C ASP A 27 -6.69 4.99 -5.91
N ILE A 28 -7.58 5.47 -6.79
CA ILE A 28 -8.91 4.88 -7.04
C ILE A 28 -8.90 3.90 -8.22
N THR A 29 -7.75 3.71 -8.88
CA THR A 29 -7.52 2.78 -10.01
C THR A 29 -7.50 1.33 -9.53
N THR A 30 -8.63 0.92 -8.95
CA THR A 30 -8.88 -0.46 -8.58
C THR A 30 -9.01 -1.35 -9.83
N ALA A 31 -8.94 -2.67 -9.67
CA ALA A 31 -9.11 -3.64 -10.75
C ALA A 31 -10.43 -3.47 -11.55
N ALA A 32 -11.42 -2.74 -11.01
CA ALA A 32 -12.68 -2.44 -11.65
C ALA A 32 -12.58 -1.39 -12.78
N THR A 33 -11.50 -0.61 -12.87
CA THR A 33 -11.31 0.41 -13.90
C THR A 33 -9.96 0.22 -14.62
N PRO A 34 -9.82 -0.86 -15.41
CA PRO A 34 -8.60 -1.11 -16.15
C PRO A 34 -8.30 0.04 -17.12
N GLY A 35 -7.04 0.49 -17.15
CA GLY A 35 -6.57 1.58 -18.02
C GLY A 35 -6.76 3.00 -17.48
N LEU A 36 -7.42 3.17 -16.33
CA LEU A 36 -7.62 4.50 -15.72
C LEU A 36 -6.30 5.17 -15.30
N SER A 37 -5.32 4.39 -14.84
CA SER A 37 -3.98 4.89 -14.50
C SER A 37 -3.25 5.45 -15.74
N GLU A 38 -3.37 4.77 -16.88
CA GLU A 38 -2.76 5.23 -18.14
C GLU A 38 -3.49 6.45 -18.71
N THR A 39 -4.82 6.55 -18.57
CA THR A 39 -5.55 7.76 -19.00
C THR A 39 -5.22 8.96 -18.12
N LEU A 40 -5.12 8.78 -16.81
CA LEU A 40 -4.67 9.80 -15.86
C LEU A 40 -3.24 10.26 -16.20
N LYS A 41 -2.34 9.32 -16.47
CA LYS A 41 -0.97 9.62 -16.90
C LYS A 41 -0.93 10.38 -18.23
N ALA A 42 -1.69 9.95 -19.24
CA ALA A 42 -1.77 10.63 -20.53
C ALA A 42 -2.34 12.05 -20.42
N ALA A 43 -3.26 12.27 -19.48
CA ALA A 43 -3.83 13.58 -19.17
C ALA A 43 -2.93 14.47 -18.29
N ASN A 44 -1.79 13.94 -17.82
CA ASN A 44 -0.89 14.54 -16.84
C ASN A 44 -1.61 14.89 -15.51
N LEU A 45 -2.40 13.93 -15.01
CA LEU A 45 -3.12 13.97 -13.75
C LEU A 45 -2.61 12.82 -12.86
N VAL A 46 -1.38 12.95 -12.38
CA VAL A 46 -0.70 11.94 -11.56
C VAL A 46 -0.63 12.33 -10.08
N THR A 47 -0.72 13.63 -9.76
CA THR A 47 -0.77 14.12 -8.38
C THR A 47 -2.12 14.70 -8.00
N PHE A 48 -2.43 14.68 -6.71
CA PHE A 48 -3.65 15.24 -6.17
C PHE A 48 -3.75 16.75 -6.40
N GLY A 49 -2.63 17.48 -6.39
CA GLY A 49 -2.58 18.90 -6.68
C GLY A 49 -3.00 19.24 -8.10
N GLN A 50 -2.61 18.42 -9.09
CA GLN A 50 -3.08 18.57 -10.46
C GLN A 50 -4.59 18.34 -10.56
N LEU A 51 -5.12 17.34 -9.83
CA LEU A 51 -6.56 17.09 -9.74
C LEU A 51 -7.30 18.26 -9.11
N VAL A 52 -6.81 18.80 -7.99
CA VAL A 52 -7.41 19.95 -7.30
C VAL A 52 -7.37 21.22 -8.17
N ASN A 53 -6.30 21.43 -8.92
CA ASN A 53 -6.19 22.56 -9.86
C ASN A 53 -7.24 22.48 -10.98
N LEU A 54 -7.58 21.26 -11.42
CA LEU A 54 -8.59 21.05 -12.46
C LEU A 54 -10.02 21.05 -11.91
N ALA A 55 -10.24 20.37 -10.78
CA ALA A 55 -11.56 20.09 -10.22
C ALA A 55 -12.04 21.13 -9.18
N GLY A 56 -11.16 22.04 -8.77
CA GLY A 56 -11.34 22.98 -7.66
C GLY A 56 -11.03 22.36 -6.29
N SER A 57 -10.85 23.21 -5.28
CA SER A 57 -10.59 22.79 -3.88
C SER A 57 -11.70 21.93 -3.28
N ASN A 58 -12.94 22.08 -3.77
CA ASN A 58 -14.09 21.28 -3.36
C ASN A 58 -14.35 20.04 -4.24
N LEU A 59 -13.49 19.77 -5.24
CA LEU A 59 -13.62 18.63 -6.16
C LEU A 59 -15.04 18.55 -6.79
N ALA A 60 -15.55 19.67 -7.30
CA ALA A 60 -16.92 19.78 -7.79
C ALA A 60 -17.00 19.91 -9.32
N GLU A 61 -15.91 20.30 -9.99
CA GLU A 61 -15.88 20.57 -11.43
C GLU A 61 -15.77 19.26 -12.24
N THR A 62 -16.86 18.49 -12.26
CA THR A 62 -16.96 17.21 -12.98
C THR A 62 -16.79 17.35 -14.50
N GLY A 63 -17.24 18.48 -15.07
CA GLY A 63 -17.15 18.75 -16.51
C GLY A 63 -15.70 18.88 -16.99
N LYS A 64 -14.89 19.68 -16.29
CA LYS A 64 -13.47 19.87 -16.62
C LYS A 64 -12.67 18.58 -16.51
N LEU A 65 -12.96 17.76 -15.49
CA LEU A 65 -12.35 16.44 -15.35
C LEU A 65 -12.75 15.51 -16.50
N ALA A 66 -14.04 15.47 -16.85
CA ALA A 66 -14.52 14.63 -17.94
C ALA A 66 -13.89 15.02 -19.28
N GLU A 67 -13.84 16.31 -19.58
CA GLU A 67 -13.20 16.85 -20.78
C GLU A 67 -11.72 16.49 -20.84
N ARG A 68 -10.99 16.72 -19.74
CA ARG A 68 -9.55 16.44 -19.66
C ARG A 68 -9.21 14.96 -19.82
N LEU A 69 -10.09 14.07 -19.34
CA LEU A 69 -9.93 12.61 -19.46
C LEU A 69 -10.56 12.04 -20.74
N GLY A 70 -11.14 12.87 -21.61
CA GLY A 70 -11.83 12.41 -22.82
C GLY A 70 -13.08 11.56 -22.53
N MET A 71 -13.68 11.72 -21.35
CA MET A 71 -14.84 10.96 -20.92
C MET A 71 -16.12 11.54 -21.53
N ARG A 72 -16.90 10.67 -22.18
CA ARG A 72 -18.23 11.04 -22.71
C ARG A 72 -19.27 11.30 -21.62
N SER A 73 -19.04 10.82 -20.40
CA SER A 73 -19.99 10.87 -19.30
C SER A 73 -19.43 11.66 -18.13
N THR A 74 -20.06 12.80 -17.84
CA THR A 74 -19.77 13.62 -16.65
C THR A 74 -20.14 12.89 -15.35
N ARG A 75 -21.09 11.95 -15.42
CA ARG A 75 -21.46 11.10 -14.28
C ARG A 75 -20.28 10.25 -13.79
N VAL A 76 -19.47 9.70 -14.70
CA VAL A 76 -18.30 8.88 -14.34
C VAL A 76 -17.24 9.74 -13.67
N ALA A 77 -16.96 10.92 -14.23
CA ALA A 77 -16.07 11.90 -13.61
C ALA A 77 -16.56 12.33 -12.21
N GLY A 78 -17.88 12.53 -12.05
CA GLY A 78 -18.49 12.80 -10.74
C GLY A 78 -18.31 11.67 -9.73
N GLN A 79 -18.50 10.41 -10.14
CA GLN A 79 -18.25 9.27 -9.26
C GLN A 79 -16.79 9.15 -8.86
N MET A 80 -15.86 9.49 -9.76
CA MET A 80 -14.43 9.52 -9.42
C MET A 80 -14.11 10.59 -8.39
N LEU A 81 -14.59 11.83 -8.59
CA LEU A 81 -14.40 12.90 -7.63
C LEU A 81 -14.99 12.54 -6.26
N GLU A 82 -16.15 11.89 -6.23
CA GLU A 82 -16.76 11.45 -4.98
C GLU A 82 -15.93 10.38 -4.25
N ARG A 83 -15.28 9.48 -4.99
CA ARG A 83 -14.33 8.53 -4.40
C ARG A 83 -13.12 9.23 -3.79
N TYR A 84 -12.55 10.20 -4.50
CA TYR A 84 -11.45 11.01 -3.95
C TYR A 84 -11.88 11.75 -2.67
N LYS A 85 -13.08 12.36 -2.66
CA LYS A 85 -13.62 13.02 -1.46
C LYS A 85 -13.75 12.07 -0.28
N SER A 86 -14.20 10.83 -0.52
CA SER A 86 -14.35 9.81 0.52
C SER A 86 -13.02 9.28 1.06
N ALA A 87 -11.93 9.40 0.29
CA ALA A 87 -10.59 8.96 0.69
C ALA A 87 -9.83 10.01 1.52
N LEU A 88 -10.30 11.26 1.52
CA LEU A 88 -9.68 12.36 2.27
C LEU A 88 -10.14 12.34 3.73
N THR A 89 -9.20 12.55 4.64
CA THR A 89 -9.50 12.70 6.07
C THR A 89 -10.08 14.09 6.36
N THR A 90 -10.65 14.27 7.55
CA THR A 90 -11.12 15.59 8.01
C THR A 90 -9.98 16.60 8.11
N GLU A 91 -8.76 16.13 8.41
CA GLU A 91 -7.54 16.93 8.44
C GLU A 91 -7.11 17.35 7.04
N ASP A 92 -7.16 16.43 6.05
CA ASP A 92 -6.89 16.74 4.65
C ASP A 92 -7.82 17.86 4.13
N TRP A 93 -9.11 17.76 4.44
CA TRP A 93 -10.09 18.79 4.10
C TRP A 93 -9.79 20.13 4.77
N ARG A 94 -9.46 20.12 6.06
CA ARG A 94 -9.09 21.33 6.79
C ARG A 94 -7.86 21.99 6.16
N ALA A 95 -6.84 21.19 5.83
CA ALA A 95 -5.64 21.66 5.16
C ALA A 95 -6.00 22.32 3.82
N LEU A 96 -6.79 21.67 2.95
CA LEU A 96 -7.20 22.23 1.66
C LEU A 96 -7.95 23.57 1.76
N GLN A 97 -8.72 23.79 2.83
CA GLN A 97 -9.47 25.04 3.04
C GLN A 97 -8.64 26.14 3.70
N GLN A 98 -7.61 25.78 4.48
CA GLN A 98 -6.75 26.73 5.20
C GLN A 98 -5.49 27.11 4.42
N GLY A 99 -5.11 26.31 3.42
CA GLY A 99 -3.85 26.47 2.68
C GLY A 99 -3.79 27.73 1.83
N ASP A 100 -2.90 28.65 2.22
CA ASP A 100 -2.25 29.51 1.26
C ASP A 100 -1.45 28.62 0.29
N ARG A 101 -1.65 28.78 -1.02
CA ARG A 101 -0.86 28.07 -2.05
C ARG A 101 0.57 28.60 -2.16
N GLY A 102 0.95 29.49 -1.25
CA GLY A 102 2.23 30.15 -1.15
C GLY A 102 3.39 29.16 -0.95
N ASP A 103 4.38 29.34 -1.80
CA ASP A 103 5.70 28.71 -1.78
C ASP A 103 6.39 29.01 -0.43
N THR A 104 6.10 28.19 0.56
CA THR A 104 6.73 28.31 1.88
C THR A 104 7.87 27.31 1.94
N ASP A 105 9.04 27.82 1.56
CA ASP A 105 10.37 27.22 1.71
C ASP A 105 10.79 27.09 3.20
N THR A 106 9.83 27.09 4.12
CA THR A 106 10.05 27.04 5.56
C THR A 106 10.10 25.61 6.04
N GLY A 107 11.25 24.94 5.86
CA GLY A 107 11.65 23.77 6.66
C GLY A 107 10.58 22.70 6.91
N GLU A 108 9.62 22.55 6.00
CA GLU A 108 8.47 21.68 6.23
C GLU A 108 8.94 20.23 6.25
N GLN A 109 8.88 19.62 7.42
CA GLN A 109 9.33 18.25 7.60
C GLN A 109 8.40 17.30 6.82
N PHE A 110 9.00 16.34 6.12
CA PHE A 110 8.24 15.29 5.44
C PHE A 110 7.33 14.56 6.43
N PRO A 111 6.07 14.26 6.08
CA PRO A 111 5.12 13.64 6.99
C PRO A 111 5.62 12.28 7.44
N ARG A 112 5.44 12.00 8.74
CA ARG A 112 5.89 10.74 9.32
C ARG A 112 4.95 9.62 8.86
N LEU A 113 5.51 8.65 8.15
CA LEU A 113 4.78 7.48 7.66
C LEU A 113 4.80 6.36 8.70
N LEU A 114 3.64 5.81 9.01
CA LEU A 114 3.45 4.65 9.86
C LEU A 114 3.20 3.44 8.99
N LEU A 115 3.91 2.36 9.25
CA LEU A 115 3.80 1.10 8.56
C LEU A 115 3.26 0.04 9.52
N GLY A 116 2.11 -0.54 9.21
CA GLY A 116 1.49 -1.55 10.08
C GLY A 116 0.64 -2.57 9.33
N PRO A 117 0.36 -3.73 9.95
CA PRO A 117 -0.78 -4.55 9.56
C PRO A 117 -2.08 -3.80 9.93
N PRO A 118 -3.21 -4.10 9.28
CA PRO A 118 -4.50 -3.43 9.52
C PRO A 118 -5.06 -3.58 10.95
N THR A 119 -4.39 -4.36 11.81
CA THR A 119 -4.86 -4.75 13.15
C THR A 119 -3.96 -4.25 14.28
N VAL A 120 -2.81 -3.62 13.98
CA VAL A 120 -1.84 -3.18 15.00
C VAL A 120 -1.40 -1.76 14.69
N GLU A 121 -1.19 -0.93 15.73
CA GLU A 121 -0.61 0.41 15.57
C GLU A 121 0.68 0.36 14.75
N GLY A 122 0.73 1.17 13.69
CA GLY A 122 1.84 1.21 12.75
C GLY A 122 3.13 1.73 13.40
N SER A 123 4.26 1.15 13.01
CA SER A 123 5.58 1.62 13.41
C SER A 123 6.06 2.69 12.44
N ALA A 124 6.69 3.75 12.94
CA ALA A 124 7.18 4.81 12.09
C ALA A 124 8.34 4.33 11.19
N LEU A 125 8.16 4.52 9.88
CA LEU A 125 9.04 4.01 8.83
C LEU A 125 10.47 4.58 8.93
N ASP A 126 10.61 5.82 9.40
CA ASP A 126 11.89 6.50 9.60
C ASP A 126 12.76 5.90 10.72
N SER A 127 12.13 5.17 11.64
CA SER A 127 12.76 4.62 12.85
C SER A 127 12.84 3.10 12.85
N ILE A 128 12.22 2.43 11.87
CA ILE A 128 12.16 0.97 11.84
C ILE A 128 13.45 0.38 11.25
N GLY A 129 14.13 -0.47 12.02
CA GLY A 129 15.27 -1.23 11.52
C GLY A 129 14.86 -2.31 10.52
N GLY A 130 15.80 -2.78 9.69
CA GLY A 130 15.51 -3.78 8.65
C GLY A 130 14.87 -5.07 9.15
N LYS A 131 15.24 -5.53 10.36
CA LYS A 131 14.60 -6.69 11.02
C LYS A 131 13.12 -6.42 11.38
N GLY A 132 12.80 -5.20 11.81
CA GLY A 132 11.43 -4.79 12.10
C GLY A 132 10.60 -4.71 10.82
N LEU A 133 11.18 -4.14 9.76
CA LEU A 133 10.55 -4.07 8.44
C LEU A 133 10.24 -5.48 7.90
N TYR A 134 11.22 -6.38 7.92
CA TYR A 134 11.03 -7.77 7.49
C TYR A 134 9.91 -8.46 8.28
N ARG A 135 9.90 -8.30 9.61
CA ARG A 135 8.86 -8.88 10.46
C ARG A 135 7.47 -8.36 10.09
N LEU A 136 7.30 -7.04 9.92
CA LEU A 136 6.00 -6.47 9.56
C LEU A 136 5.56 -6.87 8.15
N SER A 137 6.46 -6.80 7.17
CA SER A 137 6.12 -7.04 5.75
C SER A 137 6.01 -8.52 5.39
N VAL A 138 6.80 -9.39 6.01
CA VAL A 138 6.88 -10.81 5.65
C VAL A 138 6.22 -11.67 6.70
N GLU A 139 6.67 -11.59 7.96
CA GLU A 139 6.17 -12.51 8.99
C GLU A 139 4.71 -12.25 9.32
N VAL A 140 4.30 -11.00 9.58
CA VAL A 140 2.92 -10.68 9.98
C VAL A 140 1.95 -10.93 8.83
N LEU A 141 2.28 -10.51 7.60
CA LEU A 141 1.42 -10.77 6.43
C LEU A 141 1.31 -12.25 6.11
N ASN A 142 2.42 -12.99 6.13
CA ASN A 142 2.37 -14.43 5.87
C ASN A 142 1.67 -15.17 6.99
N ARG A 143 1.86 -14.77 8.25
CA ARG A 143 1.15 -15.36 9.39
C ARG A 143 -0.35 -15.19 9.25
N ALA A 144 -0.84 -13.98 8.95
CA ALA A 144 -2.27 -13.75 8.72
C ALA A 144 -2.83 -14.56 7.54
N ARG A 145 -2.02 -14.81 6.49
CA ARG A 145 -2.40 -15.66 5.34
C ARG A 145 -2.34 -17.16 5.63
N LEU A 146 -1.55 -17.57 6.63
CA LEU A 146 -1.34 -18.96 7.02
C LEU A 146 -2.18 -19.35 8.24
N ASP A 147 -2.70 -18.38 8.98
CA ASP A 147 -3.65 -18.62 10.07
C ASP A 147 -4.86 -19.38 9.51
N ASN A 148 -5.21 -20.49 10.16
CA ASN A 148 -6.25 -21.45 9.76
C ASN A 148 -6.03 -22.21 8.45
N ARG A 149 -4.83 -22.13 7.83
CA ARG A 149 -4.49 -23.00 6.71
C ARG A 149 -3.91 -24.30 7.22
N ALA A 150 -4.55 -25.41 6.85
CA ALA A 150 -3.97 -26.73 7.09
C ALA A 150 -2.67 -26.87 6.30
N ASP A 151 -1.67 -27.50 6.92
CA ASP A 151 -0.35 -27.88 6.37
C ASP A 151 -0.47 -29.06 5.37
N THR A 152 -1.48 -29.00 4.51
CA THR A 152 -2.01 -30.07 3.67
C THR A 152 -1.05 -30.65 2.65
N PRO A 153 -0.20 -29.88 1.93
CA PRO A 153 0.69 -30.49 0.93
C PRO A 153 1.69 -31.45 1.59
N TRP A 154 2.19 -31.09 2.77
CA TRP A 154 3.18 -31.90 3.49
C TRP A 154 2.55 -33.08 4.20
N ARG A 155 1.36 -32.92 4.78
CA ARG A 155 0.64 -34.05 5.38
C ARG A 155 0.30 -35.14 4.38
N ALA A 156 -0.15 -34.77 3.17
CA ALA A 156 -0.42 -35.71 2.10
C ALA A 156 0.86 -36.42 1.65
N ASN A 157 1.95 -35.68 1.46
CA ASN A 157 3.25 -36.25 1.04
C ASN A 157 3.92 -37.12 2.11
N LEU A 158 3.68 -36.85 3.39
CA LEU A 158 4.29 -37.56 4.53
C LEU A 158 3.35 -38.61 5.15
N GLY A 159 2.11 -38.76 4.65
CA GLY A 159 1.13 -39.71 5.16
C GLY A 159 0.72 -39.44 6.62
N MET A 160 0.71 -38.18 7.07
CA MET A 160 0.48 -37.83 8.47
C MET A 160 -0.97 -37.42 8.75
N GLY A 161 -1.57 -38.01 9.79
CA GLY A 161 -2.91 -37.65 10.28
C GLY A 161 -2.93 -36.30 11.01
N ALA A 162 -4.12 -35.72 11.19
CA ALA A 162 -4.35 -34.38 11.79
C ALA A 162 -3.63 -34.17 13.14
N GLU A 163 -3.50 -35.23 13.92
CA GLU A 163 -2.92 -35.27 15.27
C GLU A 163 -1.39 -35.09 15.31
N THR A 164 -0.69 -35.25 14.18
CA THR A 164 0.78 -35.26 14.13
C THR A 164 1.30 -34.06 13.34
N GLN A 165 2.21 -33.28 13.95
CA GLN A 165 2.83 -32.12 13.29
C GLN A 165 4.06 -32.57 12.49
N PRO A 166 4.24 -32.11 11.23
CA PRO A 166 5.46 -32.37 10.46
C PRO A 166 6.69 -31.83 11.20
N ALA A 167 7.69 -32.67 11.45
CA ALA A 167 9.00 -32.18 11.88
C ALA A 167 9.95 -32.07 10.68
N TRP A 168 10.70 -30.96 10.60
CA TRP A 168 11.72 -30.77 9.56
C TRP A 168 12.78 -31.89 9.52
N ARG A 169 12.97 -32.58 10.66
CA ARG A 169 13.85 -33.74 10.78
C ARG A 169 13.38 -34.95 9.97
N ASP A 170 12.08 -35.09 9.72
CA ASP A 170 11.52 -36.20 8.94
C ASP A 170 11.74 -36.00 7.44
N LEU A 171 11.88 -34.74 7.00
CA LEU A 171 12.15 -34.36 5.61
C LEU A 171 13.65 -34.38 5.26
N TYR A 172 14.52 -34.30 6.27
CA TYR A 172 15.96 -34.21 6.07
C TYR A 172 16.60 -35.58 6.33
N ARG A 173 17.01 -36.28 5.26
CA ARG A 173 17.93 -37.42 5.42
C ARG A 173 19.25 -36.89 5.97
N LEU A 174 19.78 -37.55 7.01
CA LEU A 174 21.13 -37.28 7.51
C LEU A 174 22.12 -37.27 6.34
N PRO A 175 23.11 -36.36 6.34
CA PRO A 175 24.14 -36.34 5.29
C PRO A 175 24.74 -37.74 5.15
N LEU A 176 24.80 -38.24 3.91
CA LEU A 176 25.44 -39.54 3.65
C LEU A 176 26.87 -39.50 4.22
N PRO A 177 27.28 -40.50 5.00
CA PRO A 177 28.66 -40.56 5.45
C PRO A 177 29.58 -40.58 4.22
N LYS A 178 30.56 -39.69 4.18
CA LYS A 178 31.61 -39.74 3.16
C LYS A 178 32.28 -41.10 3.28
N TYR A 179 32.39 -41.81 2.16
CA TYR A 179 33.01 -43.13 2.04
C TYR A 179 34.23 -43.24 2.96
N ALA A 180 34.14 -44.09 3.98
CA ALA A 180 35.32 -44.49 4.73
C ALA A 180 36.21 -45.25 3.76
N VAL A 181 37.30 -44.61 3.34
CA VAL A 181 38.39 -45.29 2.63
C VAL A 181 38.91 -46.32 3.62
N LEU A 182 38.61 -47.60 3.36
CA LEU A 182 39.27 -48.71 4.02
C LEU A 182 40.75 -48.64 3.60
N VAL A 183 41.58 -48.10 4.49
CA VAL A 183 43.03 -48.29 4.44
C VAL A 183 43.27 -49.67 5.07
N GLU A 184 43.41 -50.69 4.23
CA GLU A 184 44.01 -51.95 4.65
C GLU A 184 45.50 -51.69 4.96
N VAL A 185 45.91 -52.14 6.16
CA VAL A 185 47.29 -52.08 6.68
C VAL A 185 48.06 -53.30 6.23
#